data_AF-M0LND8-F1
#
_entry.id   AF-M0LND8-F1
#
_cell.length_a   1.000
_cell.length_b   1.000
_cell.length_c   1.000
_cell.angle_alpha   90.00
_cell.angle_beta   90.00
_cell.angle_gamma   90.00
#
_symmetry.space_group_name_H-M   'P 1'
#
loop_
_entity.id
_entity.type
_entity.pdbx_description
1 polymer ?
#
loop_
_entity_poly.entity_id
_entity_poly.type
_entity_poly.pdbx_seq_one_letter_code
_entity_poly.pdbx_strand_id
1 'polypeptide(L)' 'MTYQFECSEGDCEFLLRSSSDEEIDRLVRAHVRMVHGGRIDSADLERETERIERR' A
#
# COMPACT_ATOMS: atom_id res chain seq x y z
N MET A 1 -14.21 4.39 -5.59
CA MET A 1 -13.73 4.52 -4.20
C MET A 1 -12.28 4.95 -4.23
N THR A 2 -11.76 5.59 -3.18
CA THR A 2 -10.32 5.88 -3.08
C THR A 2 -9.72 4.92 -2.08
N TYR A 3 -8.55 4.40 -2.38
CA TYR A 3 -7.76 3.53 -1.53
C TYR A 3 -6.50 4.29 -1.13
N GLN A 4 -6.09 4.12 0.11
CA GLN A 4 -4.84 4.65 0.64
C GLN A 4 -4.03 3.50 1.24
N PHE A 5 -2.74 3.51 0.99
CA PHE A 5 -1.77 2.69 1.70
C PHE A 5 -0.73 3.60 2.34
N GLU A 6 -0.33 3.29 3.56
CA GLU A 6 0.75 3.95 4.29
C GLU A 6 1.72 2.87 4.78
N CYS A 7 3.00 3.01 4.43
CA CYS A 7 4.02 2.07 4.88
C CYS A 7 4.33 2.31 6.36
N SER A 8 4.08 1.32 7.20
CA SER A 8 4.38 1.36 8.64
C SER A 8 5.78 0.82 8.97
N GLU A 9 6.60 0.50 7.96
CA GLU A 9 7.89 -0.15 8.16
C GLU A 9 9.03 0.86 8.42
N GLY A 10 9.41 0.99 9.70
CA GLY A 10 10.48 1.87 10.15
C GLY A 10 10.17 3.34 9.93
N ASP A 11 11.15 4.11 9.45
CA ASP A 11 11.01 5.55 9.13
C ASP A 11 10.56 5.78 7.67
N CYS A 12 9.84 4.83 7.06
CA CYS A 12 9.42 4.94 5.67
C CYS A 12 8.23 5.87 5.50
N GLU A 13 8.42 7.00 4.82
CA GLU A 13 7.36 7.98 4.56
C GLU A 13 6.52 7.65 3.29
N PHE A 14 6.49 6.39 2.86
CA PHE A 14 5.79 6.00 1.64
C PHE A 14 4.27 5.98 1.87
N LEU A 15 3.58 6.93 1.24
CA LEU A 15 2.13 7.01 1.20
C LEU A 15 1.64 6.98 -0.24
N LEU A 16 0.67 6.11 -0.52
CA LEU A 16 0.08 5.93 -1.83
C LEU A 16 -1.43 6.11 -1.74
N ARG A 17 -2.00 6.89 -2.66
CA ARG A 17 -3.45 7.00 -2.85
C ARG A 17 -3.80 6.71 -4.30
N SER A 18 -4.74 5.81 -4.54
CA SER A 18 -5.27 5.54 -5.87
C SER A 18 -6.77 5.27 -5.82
N SER A 19 -7.46 5.46 -6.93
CA SER A 19 -8.84 5.00 -7.11
C SER A 19 -8.94 3.53 -7.53
N SER A 20 -7.81 2.86 -7.75
CA SER A 20 -7.70 1.44 -8.10
C SER A 20 -6.96 0.69 -7.00
N ASP A 21 -7.57 -0.39 -6.53
CA ASP A 21 -6.97 -1.37 -5.61
C ASP A 21 -5.83 -2.15 -6.28
N GLU A 22 -6.01 -2.58 -7.53
CA GLU A 22 -4.96 -3.27 -8.30
C GLU A 22 -3.68 -2.41 -8.44
N GLU A 23 -3.84 -1.10 -8.60
CA GLU A 23 -2.72 -0.17 -8.67
C GLU A 23 -1.99 -0.03 -7.32
N ILE A 24 -2.74 0.04 -6.21
CA ILE A 24 -2.18 0.02 -4.84
C ILE A 24 -1.35 -1.26 -4.67
N ASP A 25 -1.93 -2.42 -4.97
CA ASP A 25 -1.28 -3.73 -4.85
C ASP A 25 0.06 -3.78 -5.57
N ARG A 26 0.06 -3.35 -6.84
CA ARG A 26 1.25 -3.41 -7.69
C ARG A 26 2.36 -2.50 -7.17
N LEU A 27 2.02 -1.27 -6.79
CA LEU A 27 2.98 -0.26 -6.37
C LEU A 27 3.55 -0.56 -4.98
N VAL A 28 2.71 -1.00 -4.04
CA VAL A 28 3.16 -1.38 -2.69
C VAL A 28 4.07 -2.61 -2.74
N ARG A 29 3.72 -3.65 -3.52
CA ARG A 29 4.62 -4.82 -3.68
C ARG A 29 5.96 -4.44 -4.31
N ALA A 30 5.94 -3.56 -5.30
CA ALA A 30 7.16 -3.06 -5.91
C ALA A 30 8.00 -2.25 -4.89
N HIS A 31 7.35 -1.40 -4.10
CA HIS A 31 7.97 -0.62 -3.04
C HIS A 31 8.63 -1.51 -1.99
N VAL A 32 7.89 -2.45 -1.38
CA VAL A 32 8.42 -3.38 -0.36
C VAL A 32 9.61 -4.17 -0.92
N ARG A 33 9.52 -4.65 -2.16
CA ARG A 33 10.60 -5.40 -2.79
C ARG A 33 11.86 -4.56 -3.03
N MET A 34 11.71 -3.32 -3.52
CA MET A 34 12.85 -2.50 -3.94
C MET A 34 13.45 -1.69 -2.79
N VAL A 35 12.64 -1.23 -1.85
CA VAL A 35 13.05 -0.36 -0.75
C VAL A 35 13.41 -1.17 0.50
N HIS A 36 12.59 -2.16 0.84
CA HIS A 36 12.77 -2.96 2.06
C HIS A 36 13.45 -4.31 1.81
N GLY A 37 13.60 -4.72 0.53
CA GLY A 37 14.10 -6.05 0.18
C GLY A 37 13.18 -7.19 0.63
N GLY A 38 11.97 -6.86 1.06
CA GLY A 38 11.01 -7.76 1.67
C GLY A 38 9.98 -8.30 0.67
N ARG A 39 8.98 -8.99 1.22
CA ARG A 39 7.77 -9.39 0.50
C ARG A 39 6.59 -9.14 1.41
N ILE A 40 5.52 -8.61 0.83
CA ILE A 40 4.23 -8.43 1.50
C ILE A 40 3.23 -9.43 0.90
N ASP A 41 2.50 -10.12 1.77
CA ASP A 41 1.40 -10.99 1.33
C ASP A 41 0.16 -10.16 1.00
N SER A 42 -0.71 -10.70 0.14
CA SER A 42 -1.97 -10.03 -0.21
C SER A 42 -2.82 -9.75 1.02
N ALA A 43 -2.89 -10.69 1.97
CA ALA A 43 -3.72 -10.54 3.16
C ALA A 43 -3.22 -9.41 4.07
N ASP A 44 -1.90 -9.23 4.19
CA ASP A 44 -1.33 -8.12 4.96
C ASP A 44 -1.60 -6.79 4.24
N LEU A 45 -1.42 -6.75 2.92
CA LEU A 45 -1.65 -5.54 2.14
C LEU A 45 -3.12 -5.10 2.17
N GLU A 46 -4.07 -6.02 2.09
CA GLU A 46 -5.50 -5.71 2.21
C GLU A 46 -5.87 -5.14 3.58
N ARG A 47 -5.19 -5.56 4.65
CA ARG A 47 -5.41 -5.00 6.00
C ARG A 47 -4.85 -3.59 6.15
N GLU A 48 -3.66 -3.34 5.61
CA GLU A 48 -2.98 -2.04 5.72
C GLU A 48 -3.53 -1.01 4.70
N THR A 49 -4.22 -1.47 3.66
CA THR A 49 -4.86 -0.59 2.68
C THR A 49 -6.20 -0.08 3.23
N GLU A 50 -6.24 1.19 3.60
CA GLU A 50 -7.47 1.85 4.03
C GLU A 50 -8.34 2.22 2.83
N ARG A 51 -9.63 1.85 2.89
CA ARG A 51 -10.63 2.29 1.92
C ARG A 51 -11.24 3.62 2.39
N ILE A 52 -10.99 4.67 1.62
CA ILE A 52 -11.49 6.01 1.89
C ILE A 52 -12.72 6.30 1.02
N GLU A 53 -13.86 6.48 1.67
CA GLU A 53 -15.03 7.06 1.03
C GLU A 53 -14.87 8.58 0.99
N ARG A 54 -14.72 9.15 -0.22
CA ARG A 54 -14.85 10.59 -0.41
C ARG A 54 -16.32 10.95 -0.24
N ARG A 55 -16.67 11.60 0.87
CA ARG A 55 -17.95 12.29 1.08
C ARG A 55 -17.97 13.63 0.34
#